data_AF-A0A969EM91-F1
#
_entry.id   AF-A0A969EM91-F1
#
_cell.length_a   1.000
_cell.length_b   1.000
_cell.length_c   1.000
_cell.angle_alpha   90.00
_cell.angle_beta   90.00
_cell.angle_gamma   90.00
#
_symmetry.space_group_name_H-M   'P 1'
#
loop_
_entity.id
_entity.type
_entity.pdbx_description
1 polymer ?
#
loop_
_entity_poly.entity_id
_entity_poly.type
_entity_poly.pdbx_seq_one_letter_code
_entity_poly.pdbx_strand_id
1 'polypeptide(L)'
;MYDVSSENLIRALLQTVTYADIFDYPLTLDEIHRYFHGIPVSNSSIEKLLTRNHLLSTSDGYFTLPGREENIQTRKRREQISKDLWPHAHRYGLKIARLPFIRMVASYGALAVNNVDRDADIDYLIVTEPGRLWLSRAMVILIGYSAAKHNLTLCPNYLITLNALRFLDQNPYTAREITQMIPVAGIDVYNNIRQQNEWTRQFLPNAEGVPMSQHFPARTNINSLTRPTLEKILRSPPFSKLEHWEMTRKIQKLRREQSTSPESNFTADVCKGHDQSHQAQTFAALEEKLSQFPSVT
;
A
#
# COMPACT_ATOMS: atom_id res chain seq x y z
N MET A 1 19.11 4.79 -26.52
CA MET A 1 18.77 5.30 -25.18
C MET A 1 18.67 6.81 -25.37
N TYR A 2 17.45 7.36 -25.44
CA TYR A 2 17.26 8.80 -25.65
C TYR A 2 17.90 9.53 -24.47
N ASP A 3 18.74 10.53 -24.76
CA ASP A 3 19.38 11.36 -23.75
C ASP A 3 18.28 12.18 -23.07
N VAL A 4 17.85 11.73 -21.88
CA VAL A 4 16.84 12.45 -21.10
C VAL A 4 17.45 13.77 -20.68
N SER A 5 16.82 14.88 -21.05
CA SER A 5 17.35 16.21 -20.71
C SER A 5 17.55 16.35 -19.20
N SER A 6 18.59 17.08 -18.80
CA SER A 6 18.85 17.33 -17.37
C SER A 6 17.66 18.01 -16.68
N GLU A 7 16.91 18.84 -17.40
CA GLU A 7 15.68 19.47 -16.93
C GLU A 7 14.58 18.46 -16.60
N ASN A 8 14.36 17.46 -17.46
CA ASN A 8 13.38 16.40 -17.19
C ASN A 8 13.75 15.56 -15.96
N LEU A 9 15.04 15.30 -15.75
CA LEU A 9 15.52 14.61 -14.54
C LEU A 9 15.33 15.44 -13.28
N ILE A 10 15.58 16.75 -13.33
CA ILE A 10 15.31 17.68 -12.22
C ILE A 10 13.82 17.67 -11.88
N ARG A 11 12.96 17.76 -12.91
CA ARG A 11 11.50 17.74 -12.75
C ARG A 11 11.03 16.45 -12.07
N ALA A 12 11.49 15.30 -12.55
CA ALA A 12 11.18 14.00 -11.97
C ALA A 12 11.67 13.86 -10.51
N LEU A 13 12.87 14.37 -10.21
CA LEU A 13 13.39 14.38 -8.83
C LEU A 13 12.49 15.21 -7.91
N LEU A 14 12.13 16.43 -8.32
CA LEU A 14 11.26 17.30 -7.52
C LEU A 14 9.88 16.69 -7.32
N GLN A 15 9.28 16.11 -8.36
CA GLN A 15 8.01 15.38 -8.24
C GLN A 15 8.11 14.21 -7.25
N THR A 16 9.21 13.45 -7.30
CA THR A 16 9.46 12.31 -6.40
C THR A 16 9.51 12.75 -4.93
N VAL A 17 10.29 13.79 -4.63
CA VAL A 17 10.47 14.27 -3.25
C VAL A 17 9.25 15.03 -2.75
N THR A 18 8.61 15.82 -3.61
CA THR A 18 7.39 16.57 -3.26
C THR A 18 6.24 15.63 -2.95
N TYR A 19 6.07 14.54 -3.72
CA TYR A 19 5.07 13.53 -3.42
C TYR A 19 5.28 12.94 -2.01
N ALA A 20 6.52 12.61 -1.64
CA ALA A 20 6.83 12.07 -0.32
C ALA A 20 6.66 13.11 0.81
N ASP A 21 6.96 14.39 0.53
CA ASP A 21 6.80 15.49 1.47
C ASP A 21 5.34 15.71 1.94
N ILE A 22 4.35 15.35 1.11
CA ILE A 22 2.91 15.36 1.49
C ILE A 22 2.65 14.48 2.72
N PHE A 23 3.46 13.43 2.92
CA PHE A 23 3.33 12.48 4.02
C PHE A 23 4.35 12.70 5.14
N ASP A 24 5.04 13.85 5.14
CA ASP A 24 6.20 14.12 6.00
C ASP A 24 7.24 12.99 5.95
N TYR A 25 7.52 12.52 4.73
CA TYR A 25 8.40 11.38 4.45
C TYR A 25 9.67 11.82 3.73
N PRO A 26 10.70 12.29 4.46
CA PRO A 26 12.06 12.38 3.95
C PRO A 26 12.52 11.06 3.35
N LEU A 27 13.03 11.11 2.11
CA LEU A 27 13.44 9.91 1.38
C LEU A 27 14.92 9.63 1.58
N THR A 28 15.28 8.36 1.61
CA THR A 28 16.67 7.90 1.42
C THR A 28 17.02 7.86 -0.08
N LEU A 29 18.31 7.72 -0.42
CA LEU A 29 18.74 7.58 -1.82
C LEU A 29 18.09 6.39 -2.53
N ASP A 30 18.00 5.24 -1.84
CA ASP A 30 17.38 4.03 -2.39
C ASP A 30 15.87 4.21 -2.65
N GLU A 31 15.18 4.97 -1.78
CA GLU A 31 13.77 5.29 -1.98
C GLU A 31 13.55 6.31 -3.09
N ILE A 32 14.42 7.32 -3.23
CA ILE A 32 14.41 8.22 -4.39
C ILE A 32 14.58 7.40 -5.67
N HIS A 33 15.55 6.49 -5.72
CA HIS A 33 15.77 5.66 -6.89
C HIS A 33 14.58 4.77 -7.19
N ARG A 34 14.11 4.01 -6.19
CA ARG A 34 13.00 3.07 -6.35
C ARG A 34 11.74 3.77 -6.85
N TYR A 35 11.45 4.96 -6.32
CA TYR A 35 10.22 5.67 -6.60
C TYR A 35 10.40 6.89 -7.50
N PHE A 36 11.49 6.93 -8.27
CA PHE A 36 11.77 8.02 -9.18
C PHE A 36 10.66 8.16 -10.22
N HIS A 37 10.13 9.37 -10.36
CA HIS A 37 8.92 9.60 -11.13
C HIS A 37 9.15 9.48 -12.64
N GLY A 38 8.44 8.58 -13.30
CA GLY A 38 8.24 8.48 -14.74
C GLY A 38 9.47 8.14 -15.60
N ILE A 39 10.68 8.17 -15.03
CA ILE A 39 11.94 8.05 -15.78
C ILE A 39 12.79 6.92 -15.20
N PRO A 40 13.16 5.89 -15.99
CA PRO A 40 14.13 4.92 -15.57
C PRO A 40 15.47 5.61 -15.34
N VAL A 41 16.07 5.41 -14.16
CA VAL A 41 17.28 6.13 -13.78
C VAL A 41 18.16 5.25 -12.90
N SER A 42 19.49 5.42 -12.99
CA SER A 42 20.44 4.71 -12.12
C SER A 42 20.74 5.49 -10.84
N ASN A 43 21.14 4.81 -9.77
CA ASN A 43 21.66 5.44 -8.56
C ASN A 43 22.76 6.48 -8.87
N SER A 44 23.71 6.14 -9.74
CA SER A 44 24.81 7.05 -10.12
C SER A 44 24.33 8.34 -10.80
N SER A 45 23.23 8.28 -11.55
CA SER A 45 22.63 9.45 -12.20
C SER A 45 21.94 10.34 -11.17
N ILE A 46 21.26 9.75 -10.18
CA ILE A 46 20.62 10.48 -9.08
C ILE A 46 21.67 11.18 -8.22
N GLU A 47 22.74 10.50 -7.82
CA GLU A 47 23.83 11.11 -7.04
C GLU A 47 24.45 12.33 -7.74
N LYS A 48 24.71 12.23 -9.05
CA LYS A 48 25.18 13.36 -9.86
C LYS A 48 24.17 14.51 -9.90
N LEU A 49 22.88 14.19 -9.99
CA LEU A 49 21.81 15.18 -10.02
C LEU A 49 21.72 15.93 -8.69
N LEU A 50 21.76 15.20 -7.57
CA LEU A 50 21.73 15.75 -6.21
C LEU A 50 22.94 16.65 -5.93
N THR A 51 24.13 16.23 -6.35
CA THR A 51 25.39 16.98 -6.12
C THR A 51 25.42 18.30 -6.89
N ARG A 52 24.82 18.37 -8.08
CA ARG A 52 24.95 19.52 -8.99
C ARG A 52 23.96 20.65 -8.76
N ASN A 53 22.76 20.35 -8.26
CA ASN A 53 21.66 21.31 -8.32
C ASN A 53 21.27 21.93 -6.95
N HIS A 54 21.76 21.40 -5.83
CA HIS A 54 21.45 21.88 -4.47
C HIS A 54 19.95 22.14 -4.20
N LEU A 55 19.07 21.42 -4.92
CA LEU A 55 17.62 21.64 -4.89
C LEU A 55 16.96 21.07 -3.63
N LEU A 56 17.67 20.17 -2.95
CA LEU A 56 17.19 19.43 -1.80
C LEU A 56 18.13 19.68 -0.62
N SER A 57 17.55 19.67 0.57
CA SER A 57 18.32 19.58 1.80
C SER A 57 18.64 18.14 2.11
N THR A 58 19.81 17.90 2.70
CA THR A 58 20.25 16.56 3.10
C THR A 58 20.84 16.56 4.50
N SER A 59 20.44 15.58 5.30
CA SER A 59 20.97 15.34 6.64
C SER A 59 20.69 13.89 7.05
N ASP A 60 21.60 13.26 7.78
CA ASP A 60 21.47 11.88 8.28
C ASP A 60 21.10 10.83 7.21
N GLY A 61 21.50 11.05 5.95
CA GLY A 61 21.18 10.15 4.83
C GLY A 61 19.77 10.31 4.27
N TYR A 62 19.00 11.28 4.75
CA TYR A 62 17.68 11.64 4.22
C TYR A 62 17.76 12.90 3.34
N PHE A 63 16.80 13.00 2.42
CA PHE A 63 16.60 14.12 1.51
C PHE A 63 15.21 14.73 1.71
N THR A 64 15.15 16.05 1.79
CA THR A 64 13.91 16.82 1.94
C THR A 64 13.88 17.98 0.97
N LEU A 65 12.69 18.58 0.80
CA LEU A 65 12.63 19.93 0.27
C LEU A 65 13.32 20.91 1.25
N PRO A 66 13.89 22.03 0.78
CA PRO A 66 14.45 23.05 1.65
C PRO A 66 13.42 23.58 2.65
N GLY A 67 13.80 23.74 3.93
CA GLY A 67 12.90 24.21 4.99
C GLY A 67 11.95 23.13 5.54
N ARG A 68 12.18 21.86 5.21
CA ARG A 68 11.41 20.70 5.71
C ARG A 68 12.29 19.71 6.47
N GLU A 69 13.47 20.14 6.91
CA GLU A 69 14.46 19.32 7.59
C GLU A 69 13.96 18.79 8.93
N GLU A 70 13.01 19.48 9.59
CA GLU A 70 12.41 18.98 10.84
C GLU A 70 11.70 17.62 10.65
N ASN A 71 11.22 17.33 9.44
CA ASN A 71 10.55 16.07 9.14
C ASN A 71 11.48 14.86 9.24
N ILE A 72 12.81 15.04 9.24
CA ILE A 72 13.77 13.95 9.46
C ILE A 72 13.59 13.35 10.86
N GLN A 73 13.30 14.17 11.87
CA GLN A 73 13.02 13.66 13.21
C GLN A 73 11.67 12.95 13.28
N THR A 74 10.66 13.48 12.58
CA THR A 74 9.36 12.81 12.41
C THR A 74 9.53 11.44 11.77
N ARG A 75 10.32 11.34 10.69
CA ARG A 75 10.64 10.09 9.99
C ARG A 75 11.29 9.07 10.91
N LYS A 76 12.36 9.44 11.62
CA LYS A 76 13.04 8.56 12.57
C LYS A 76 12.12 8.05 13.67
N ARG A 77 11.26 8.93 14.21
CA ARG A 77 10.25 8.57 15.21
C ARG A 77 9.25 7.55 14.65
N ARG A 78 8.67 7.81 13.47
CA ARG A 78 7.68 6.93 12.84
C ARG A 78 8.28 5.60 12.40
N GLU A 79 9.53 5.57 11.95
CA GLU A 79 10.26 4.33 11.69
C GLU A 79 10.40 3.49 12.95
N GLN A 80 10.74 4.11 14.10
CA GLN A 80 10.86 3.39 15.37
C GLN A 80 9.51 2.82 15.83
N ILE A 81 8.43 3.60 15.73
CA ILE A 81 7.07 3.11 16.03
C ILE A 81 6.71 1.94 15.11
N SER A 82 7.01 2.07 13.81
CA SER A 82 6.75 1.01 12.83
C SER A 82 7.49 -0.28 13.17
N LYS A 83 8.75 -0.19 13.61
CA LYS A 83 9.55 -1.36 14.04
C LYS A 83 8.88 -2.11 15.18
N ASP A 84 8.25 -1.41 16.13
CA ASP A 84 7.53 -2.02 17.25
C ASP A 84 6.17 -2.62 16.81
N LEU A 85 5.54 -2.04 15.78
CA LEU A 85 4.26 -2.51 15.23
C LEU A 85 4.42 -3.72 14.29
N TRP A 86 5.54 -3.84 13.57
CA TRP A 86 5.77 -4.89 12.56
C TRP A 86 5.63 -6.33 13.08
N PRO A 87 6.16 -6.71 14.25
CA PRO A 87 5.95 -8.05 14.80
C PRO A 87 4.46 -8.39 14.96
N HIS A 88 3.64 -7.41 15.34
CA HIS A 88 2.20 -7.55 15.48
C HIS A 88 1.53 -7.68 14.11
N ALA A 89 1.85 -6.79 13.17
CA ALA A 89 1.33 -6.83 11.81
C ALA A 89 1.67 -8.15 11.11
N HIS A 90 2.92 -8.61 11.22
CA HIS A 90 3.31 -9.90 10.67
C HIS A 90 2.55 -11.08 11.34
N ARG A 91 2.42 -11.06 12.67
CA ARG A 91 1.69 -12.12 13.41
C ARG A 91 0.22 -12.19 13.02
N TYR A 92 -0.48 -11.06 12.97
CA TYR A 92 -1.90 -11.00 12.62
C TYR A 92 -2.11 -11.25 11.13
N GLY A 93 -1.25 -10.73 10.26
CA GLY A 93 -1.26 -11.06 8.83
C GLY A 93 -1.14 -12.56 8.57
N LEU A 94 -0.25 -13.26 9.29
CA LEU A 94 -0.16 -14.73 9.21
C LEU A 94 -1.38 -15.46 9.83
N LYS A 95 -2.07 -14.89 10.82
CA LYS A 95 -3.34 -15.48 11.32
C LYS A 95 -4.43 -15.34 10.26
N ILE A 96 -4.56 -14.16 9.65
CA ILE A 96 -5.51 -13.89 8.57
C ILE A 96 -5.23 -14.82 7.39
N ALA A 97 -3.98 -14.95 6.99
CA ALA A 97 -3.63 -15.72 5.81
C ALA A 97 -3.82 -17.25 5.97
N ARG A 98 -4.03 -17.74 7.20
CA ARG A 98 -4.44 -19.14 7.50
C ARG A 98 -5.94 -19.37 7.38
N LEU A 99 -6.75 -18.31 7.32
CA LEU A 99 -8.19 -18.43 7.14
C LEU A 99 -8.50 -19.11 5.80
N PRO A 100 -9.64 -19.84 5.71
CA PRO A 100 -10.08 -20.43 4.45
C PRO A 100 -10.28 -19.35 3.40
N PHE A 101 -10.03 -19.69 2.13
CA PHE A 101 -10.21 -18.83 0.95
C PHE A 101 -9.27 -17.61 0.82
N ILE A 102 -8.45 -17.27 1.83
CA ILE A 102 -7.46 -16.18 1.73
C ILE A 102 -6.26 -16.59 0.87
N ARG A 103 -6.07 -15.95 -0.27
CA ARG A 103 -4.99 -16.26 -1.23
C ARG A 103 -3.76 -15.37 -1.05
N MET A 104 -3.94 -14.16 -0.52
CA MET A 104 -2.84 -13.24 -0.21
C MET A 104 -3.19 -12.36 0.98
N VAL A 105 -2.16 -11.97 1.73
CA VAL A 105 -2.22 -10.85 2.68
C VAL A 105 -0.96 -10.02 2.47
N ALA A 106 -1.13 -8.72 2.25
CA ALA A 106 -0.04 -7.76 2.20
C ALA A 106 -0.32 -6.61 3.16
N SER A 107 0.71 -6.11 3.83
CA SER A 107 0.64 -4.82 4.52
C SER A 107 0.55 -3.70 3.48
N TYR A 108 -0.34 -2.77 3.75
CA TYR A 108 -0.71 -1.65 2.89
C TYR A 108 -0.56 -0.32 3.64
N GLY A 109 -0.67 0.81 2.95
CA GLY A 109 -0.67 2.13 3.58
C GLY A 109 0.62 2.51 4.31
N ALA A 110 0.50 3.34 5.35
CA ALA A 110 1.63 3.98 6.02
C ALA A 110 2.61 2.98 6.68
N LEU A 111 2.12 1.83 7.18
CA LEU A 111 2.99 0.81 7.78
C LEU A 111 3.92 0.17 6.76
N ALA A 112 3.45 -0.05 5.53
CA ALA A 112 4.24 -0.65 4.45
C ALA A 112 5.54 0.14 4.16
N VAL A 113 5.53 1.44 4.44
CA VAL A 113 6.66 2.37 4.28
C VAL A 113 7.27 2.84 5.60
N ASN A 114 6.93 2.22 6.74
CA ASN A 114 7.43 2.61 8.06
C ASN A 114 7.12 4.07 8.46
N ASN A 115 5.93 4.59 8.09
CA ASN A 115 5.54 5.98 8.34
C ASN A 115 4.29 6.11 9.24
N VAL A 116 4.16 5.26 10.25
CA VAL A 116 2.99 5.29 11.14
C VAL A 116 3.21 6.13 12.39
N ASP A 117 2.14 6.74 12.89
CA ASP A 117 2.08 7.36 14.22
C ASP A 117 1.66 6.34 15.31
N ARG A 118 1.73 6.73 16.59
CA ARG A 118 1.66 5.80 17.74
C ARG A 118 0.39 4.95 17.83
N ASP A 119 -0.73 5.44 17.32
CA ASP A 119 -2.04 4.79 17.41
C ASP A 119 -2.56 4.38 16.02
N ALA A 120 -1.67 4.20 15.05
CA ALA A 120 -2.06 3.86 13.69
C ALA A 120 -2.65 2.46 13.59
N ASP A 121 -3.64 2.35 12.70
CA ASP A 121 -4.23 1.08 12.33
C ASP A 121 -3.25 0.22 11.52
N ILE A 122 -3.44 -1.10 11.59
CA ILE A 122 -2.74 -2.03 10.71
C ILE A 122 -3.62 -2.33 9.49
N ASP A 123 -3.25 -1.71 8.38
CA ASP A 123 -3.91 -1.90 7.09
C ASP A 123 -3.37 -3.11 6.33
N TYR A 124 -4.29 -3.90 5.80
CA TYR A 124 -3.97 -5.00 4.90
C TYR A 124 -4.74 -4.89 3.59
N LEU A 125 -4.07 -5.20 2.48
CA LEU A 125 -4.75 -5.70 1.30
C LEU A 125 -4.85 -7.22 1.40
N ILE A 126 -6.09 -7.72 1.38
CA ILE A 126 -6.38 -9.15 1.46
C ILE A 126 -6.99 -9.62 0.14
N VAL A 127 -6.40 -10.66 -0.45
CA VAL A 127 -6.96 -11.29 -1.67
C VAL A 127 -7.66 -12.58 -1.28
N THR A 128 -8.90 -12.75 -1.73
CA THR A 128 -9.71 -13.95 -1.49
C THR A 128 -10.00 -14.70 -2.79
N GLU A 129 -10.46 -15.93 -2.67
CA GLU A 129 -11.16 -16.58 -3.78
C GLU A 129 -12.46 -15.82 -4.13
N PRO A 130 -12.86 -15.79 -5.42
CA PRO A 130 -14.16 -15.26 -5.83
C PRO A 130 -15.34 -15.91 -5.11
N GLY A 131 -16.35 -15.11 -4.77
CA GLY A 131 -17.54 -15.58 -4.07
C GLY A 131 -17.29 -16.02 -2.62
N ARG A 132 -16.19 -15.58 -2.00
CA ARG A 132 -15.87 -15.83 -0.58
C ARG A 132 -15.40 -14.58 0.16
N LEU A 133 -15.48 -13.41 -0.48
CA LEU A 133 -14.90 -12.17 0.02
C LEU A 133 -15.57 -11.73 1.33
N TRP A 134 -16.90 -11.80 1.40
CA TRP A 134 -17.64 -11.22 2.51
C TRP A 134 -17.62 -12.10 3.76
N LEU A 135 -17.65 -13.42 3.60
CA LEU A 135 -17.38 -14.38 4.67
C LEU A 135 -15.94 -14.25 5.17
N SER A 136 -14.98 -14.12 4.25
CA SER A 136 -13.58 -13.88 4.61
C SER A 136 -13.43 -12.60 5.43
N ARG A 137 -14.05 -11.50 4.99
CA ARG A 137 -14.07 -10.23 5.72
C ARG A 137 -14.66 -10.40 7.12
N ALA A 138 -15.76 -11.13 7.27
CA ALA A 138 -16.35 -11.42 8.58
C ALA A 138 -15.37 -12.17 9.50
N MET A 139 -14.67 -13.20 8.99
CA MET A 139 -13.65 -13.91 9.76
C MET A 139 -12.45 -13.02 10.14
N VAL A 140 -12.04 -12.10 9.27
CA VAL A 140 -10.97 -11.12 9.57
C VAL A 140 -11.40 -10.18 10.69
N ILE A 141 -12.66 -9.70 10.69
CA ILE A 141 -13.20 -8.89 11.79
C ILE A 141 -13.13 -9.63 13.12
N LEU A 142 -13.42 -10.94 13.14
CA LEU A 142 -13.30 -11.76 14.35
C LEU A 142 -11.85 -11.82 14.86
N ILE A 143 -10.86 -11.90 13.95
CA ILE A 143 -9.44 -11.77 14.32
C ILE A 143 -9.15 -10.36 14.86
N GLY A 144 -9.75 -9.32 14.28
CA GLY A 144 -9.66 -7.94 14.74
C GLY A 144 -10.07 -7.77 16.21
N TYR A 145 -11.14 -8.44 16.66
CA TYR A 145 -11.51 -8.42 18.08
C TYR A 145 -10.44 -9.03 19.00
N SER A 146 -9.67 -10.02 18.52
CA SER A 146 -8.52 -10.53 19.26
C SER A 146 -7.33 -9.55 19.25
N ALA A 147 -7.18 -8.72 18.22
CA ALA A 147 -6.16 -7.67 18.16
C ALA A 147 -6.50 -6.51 19.09
N ALA A 148 -7.77 -6.12 19.17
CA ALA A 148 -8.24 -5.04 20.03
C ALA A 148 -7.94 -5.28 21.52
N LYS A 149 -7.93 -6.56 21.96
CA LYS A 149 -7.50 -6.94 23.33
C LYS A 149 -6.03 -6.59 23.65
N HIS A 150 -5.24 -6.30 22.63
CA HIS A 150 -3.85 -5.86 22.73
C HIS A 150 -3.69 -4.40 22.30
N ASN A 151 -4.77 -3.60 22.30
CA ASN A 151 -4.79 -2.20 21.83
C ASN A 151 -4.33 -2.04 20.37
N LEU A 152 -4.62 -3.04 19.53
CA LEU A 152 -4.32 -3.01 18.11
C LEU A 152 -5.61 -2.99 17.29
N THR A 153 -5.68 -2.08 16.34
CA THR A 153 -6.77 -2.02 15.37
C THR A 153 -6.30 -2.65 14.06
N LEU A 154 -7.04 -3.64 13.55
CA LEU A 154 -6.84 -4.16 12.20
C LEU A 154 -7.95 -3.62 11.32
N CYS A 155 -7.60 -3.13 10.14
CA CYS A 155 -8.55 -2.59 9.17
C CYS A 155 -8.91 -3.63 8.10
N PRO A 156 -10.12 -4.24 8.15
CA PRO A 156 -10.63 -5.10 7.09
C PRO A 156 -11.39 -4.26 6.04
N ASN A 157 -10.79 -3.15 5.62
CA ASN A 157 -11.39 -2.19 4.69
C ASN A 157 -10.95 -2.42 3.24
N TYR A 158 -9.84 -3.13 3.00
CA TYR A 158 -9.38 -3.45 1.65
C TYR A 158 -9.26 -4.96 1.39
N LEU A 159 -10.31 -5.52 0.80
CA LEU A 159 -10.34 -6.90 0.30
C LEU A 159 -10.70 -6.92 -1.19
N ILE A 160 -10.03 -7.77 -1.95
CA ILE A 160 -10.35 -8.02 -3.36
C ILE A 160 -10.38 -9.53 -3.62
N THR A 161 -11.02 -9.98 -4.70
CA THR A 161 -10.93 -11.37 -5.13
C THR A 161 -9.86 -11.55 -6.21
N LEU A 162 -9.54 -12.80 -6.54
CA LEU A 162 -8.71 -13.14 -7.70
C LEU A 162 -9.26 -12.62 -9.05
N ASN A 163 -10.54 -12.23 -9.13
CA ASN A 163 -11.12 -11.63 -10.34
C ASN A 163 -10.82 -10.13 -10.47
N ALA A 164 -10.32 -9.48 -9.42
CA ALA A 164 -10.15 -8.02 -9.34
C ALA A 164 -8.69 -7.63 -9.03
N LEU A 165 -7.71 -8.40 -9.50
CA LEU A 165 -6.28 -8.14 -9.27
C LEU A 165 -5.76 -6.93 -10.07
N ARG A 166 -6.41 -6.58 -11.19
CA ARG A 166 -6.13 -5.36 -11.95
C ARG A 166 -6.86 -4.17 -11.32
N PHE A 167 -6.11 -3.15 -10.95
CA PHE A 167 -6.63 -1.91 -10.39
C PHE A 167 -7.06 -1.00 -11.55
N LEU A 168 -8.28 -0.47 -11.46
CA LEU A 168 -8.87 0.36 -12.51
C LEU A 168 -8.42 1.83 -12.40
N ASP A 169 -8.12 2.29 -11.19
CA ASP A 169 -7.64 3.65 -10.92
C ASP A 169 -6.15 3.75 -11.28
N GLN A 170 -5.82 4.06 -12.53
CA GLN A 170 -4.43 4.10 -13.01
C GLN A 170 -3.83 5.50 -12.87
N ASN A 171 -3.24 5.79 -11.71
CA ASN A 171 -2.68 7.10 -11.38
C ASN A 171 -1.42 6.95 -10.49
N PRO A 172 -0.63 8.02 -10.28
CA PRO A 172 0.59 7.95 -9.48
C PRO A 172 0.38 7.46 -8.04
N TYR A 173 -0.74 7.83 -7.41
CA TYR A 173 -1.07 7.39 -6.04
C TYR A 173 -1.30 5.88 -5.98
N THR A 174 -2.15 5.34 -6.85
CA THR A 174 -2.39 3.89 -6.90
C THR A 174 -1.14 3.13 -7.34
N ALA A 175 -0.30 3.70 -8.22
CA ALA A 175 0.99 3.11 -8.56
C ALA A 175 1.92 3.02 -7.35
N ARG A 176 1.98 4.08 -6.54
CA ARG A 176 2.77 4.11 -5.30
C ARG A 176 2.28 3.05 -4.32
N GLU A 177 0.98 2.99 -4.08
CA GLU A 177 0.37 1.97 -3.22
C GLU A 177 0.72 0.56 -3.67
N ILE A 178 0.56 0.23 -4.97
CA ILE A 178 0.88 -1.11 -5.49
C ILE A 178 2.36 -1.48 -5.34
N THR A 179 3.26 -0.53 -5.58
CA THR A 179 4.70 -0.78 -5.63
C THR A 179 5.39 -0.77 -4.26
N GLN A 180 4.76 -0.17 -3.25
CA GLN A 180 5.24 -0.13 -1.86
C GLN A 180 4.63 -1.22 -0.97
N MET A 181 3.58 -1.91 -1.42
CA MET A 181 2.98 -3.03 -0.69
C MET A 181 4.00 -4.09 -0.27
N ILE A 182 3.85 -4.59 0.96
CA ILE A 182 4.70 -5.63 1.53
C ILE A 182 3.89 -6.93 1.70
N PRO A 183 4.12 -7.97 0.88
CA PRO A 183 3.41 -9.23 1.03
C PRO A 183 3.84 -9.97 2.31
N VAL A 184 2.87 -10.31 3.15
CA VAL A 184 3.05 -11.20 4.31
C VAL A 184 2.91 -12.66 3.88
N ALA A 185 2.00 -12.92 2.94
CA ALA A 185 1.68 -14.24 2.43
C ALA A 185 1.11 -14.20 1.02
N GLY A 186 1.34 -15.26 0.23
CA GLY A 186 0.82 -15.40 -1.12
C GLY A 186 1.62 -14.59 -2.15
N ILE A 187 2.96 -14.72 -2.12
CA ILE A 187 3.85 -13.97 -3.02
C ILE A 187 3.52 -14.17 -4.51
N ASP A 188 3.03 -15.34 -4.90
CA ASP A 188 2.63 -15.61 -6.30
C ASP A 188 1.43 -14.74 -6.72
N VAL A 189 0.48 -14.51 -5.79
CA VAL A 189 -0.67 -13.62 -6.02
C VAL A 189 -0.22 -12.17 -6.03
N TYR A 190 0.71 -11.78 -5.17
CA TYR A 190 1.35 -10.45 -5.21
C TYR A 190 2.01 -10.22 -6.58
N ASN A 191 2.81 -11.18 -7.06
CA ASN A 191 3.45 -11.11 -8.37
C ASN A 191 2.42 -10.99 -9.50
N ASN A 192 1.29 -11.70 -9.41
CA ASN A 192 0.18 -11.56 -10.36
C ASN A 192 -0.45 -10.16 -10.31
N ILE A 193 -0.65 -9.56 -9.12
CA ILE A 193 -1.05 -8.15 -9.00
C ILE A 193 -0.03 -7.25 -9.70
N ARG A 194 1.27 -7.45 -9.46
CA ARG A 194 2.32 -6.64 -10.12
C ARG A 194 2.26 -6.77 -11.64
N GLN A 195 2.06 -7.98 -12.17
CA GLN A 195 1.94 -8.25 -13.60
C GLN A 195 0.67 -7.64 -14.23
N GLN A 196 -0.48 -7.78 -13.58
CA GLN A 196 -1.73 -7.19 -14.09
C GLN A 196 -1.76 -5.66 -14.02
N ASN A 197 -0.82 -5.06 -13.28
CA ASN A 197 -0.68 -3.62 -13.11
C ASN A 197 0.67 -3.11 -13.63
N GLU A 198 1.15 -3.66 -14.75
CA GLU A 198 2.39 -3.20 -15.43
C GLU A 198 2.37 -1.71 -15.80
N TRP A 199 1.18 -1.11 -15.94
CA TRP A 199 0.99 0.33 -16.13
C TRP A 199 1.68 1.16 -15.03
N THR A 200 1.90 0.61 -13.83
CA THR A 200 2.63 1.28 -12.74
C THR A 200 4.05 1.67 -13.14
N ARG A 201 4.68 0.97 -14.10
CA ARG A 201 6.00 1.31 -14.65
C ARG A 201 6.03 2.65 -15.39
N GLN A 202 4.88 3.13 -15.87
CA GLN A 202 4.78 4.46 -16.47
C GLN A 202 5.01 5.58 -15.44
N PHE A 203 4.70 5.31 -14.17
CA PHE A 203 4.85 6.27 -13.07
C PHE A 203 6.10 6.00 -12.24
N LEU A 204 6.47 4.74 -12.02
CA LEU A 204 7.53 4.30 -11.12
C LEU A 204 8.36 3.17 -11.77
N PRO A 205 9.12 3.46 -12.83
CA PRO A 205 9.79 2.43 -13.64
C PRO A 205 10.87 1.63 -12.88
N ASN A 206 11.47 2.21 -11.84
CA ASN A 206 12.51 1.55 -11.03
C ASN A 206 11.94 0.71 -9.87
N ALA A 207 10.62 0.72 -9.65
CA ALA A 207 10.00 0.12 -8.48
C ALA A 207 9.79 -1.40 -8.61
N GLU A 208 10.78 -2.14 -9.09
CA GLU A 208 10.66 -3.58 -9.35
C GLU A 208 10.71 -4.42 -8.07
N GLY A 209 10.03 -5.57 -8.09
CA GLY A 209 10.01 -6.52 -6.97
C GLY A 209 9.39 -5.99 -5.68
N VAL A 210 9.55 -6.76 -4.60
CA VAL A 210 9.16 -6.39 -3.24
C VAL A 210 10.15 -5.35 -2.69
N PRO A 211 9.71 -4.30 -1.98
CA PRO A 211 10.62 -3.37 -1.33
C PRO A 211 11.62 -4.08 -0.38
N MET A 212 12.90 -3.67 -0.44
CA MET A 212 14.00 -4.37 0.25
C MET A 212 14.02 -4.20 1.78
N SER A 213 13.22 -3.31 2.36
CA SER A 213 13.38 -2.78 3.73
C SER A 213 12.89 -3.71 4.85
N GLN A 214 12.68 -5.00 4.62
CA GLN A 214 11.84 -5.83 5.48
C GLN A 214 12.53 -7.12 5.98
N HIS A 215 12.40 -7.35 7.29
CA HIS A 215 13.02 -8.46 8.05
C HIS A 215 12.26 -9.79 7.93
N PHE A 216 11.10 -9.81 7.25
CA PHE A 216 10.23 -10.97 7.19
C PHE A 216 9.99 -11.42 5.74
N PRO A 217 10.53 -12.57 5.31
CA PRO A 217 10.29 -13.07 3.96
C PRO A 217 8.83 -13.47 3.78
N ALA A 218 8.22 -13.02 2.68
CA ALA A 218 6.88 -13.42 2.29
C ALA A 218 6.81 -14.93 2.08
N ARG A 219 5.78 -15.58 2.61
CA ARG A 219 5.58 -17.02 2.41
C ARG A 219 4.82 -17.29 1.12
N THR A 220 5.36 -18.16 0.27
CA THR A 220 4.65 -18.72 -0.90
C THR A 220 3.45 -19.54 -0.46
N ASN A 221 3.63 -20.40 0.54
CA ASN A 221 2.59 -21.29 1.01
C ASN A 221 2.39 -21.18 2.52
N ILE A 222 1.14 -20.94 2.93
CA ILE A 222 0.74 -21.09 4.32
C ILE A 222 0.08 -22.44 4.45
N ASN A 223 0.93 -23.43 4.74
CA ASN A 223 0.48 -24.77 5.06
C ASN A 223 -0.40 -24.69 6.31
N SER A 224 -1.68 -24.99 6.13
CA SER A 224 -2.63 -25.20 7.21
C SER A 224 -3.28 -26.56 6.96
N LEU A 225 -2.98 -27.52 7.83
CA LEU A 225 -3.47 -28.90 7.70
C LEU A 225 -5.01 -28.97 7.71
N THR A 226 -5.67 -28.02 8.38
CA THR A 226 -7.12 -27.99 8.53
C THR A 226 -7.83 -27.17 7.44
N ARG A 227 -7.09 -26.37 6.69
CA ARG A 227 -7.65 -25.44 5.68
C ARG A 227 -8.42 -26.16 4.57
N PRO A 228 -7.92 -27.24 3.93
CA PRO A 228 -8.66 -27.90 2.85
C PRO A 228 -10.00 -28.46 3.32
N THR A 229 -10.02 -29.08 4.50
CA THR A 229 -11.24 -29.62 5.12
C THR A 229 -12.23 -28.52 5.45
N LEU A 230 -11.77 -27.42 6.04
CA LEU A 230 -12.61 -26.27 6.36
C LEU A 230 -13.16 -25.60 5.09
N GLU A 231 -12.34 -25.43 4.05
CA GLU A 231 -12.80 -24.91 2.74
C GLU A 231 -13.87 -25.85 2.14
N LYS A 232 -13.73 -27.18 2.24
CA LYS A 232 -14.74 -28.13 1.77
C LYS A 232 -16.08 -27.96 2.50
N ILE A 233 -16.05 -27.81 3.83
CA ILE A 233 -17.26 -27.57 4.64
C ILE A 233 -17.91 -26.24 4.27
N LEU A 234 -17.12 -25.17 4.21
CA LEU A 234 -17.59 -23.81 3.93
C LEU A 234 -18.01 -23.60 2.47
N ARG A 235 -17.69 -24.53 1.57
CA ARG A 235 -18.24 -24.55 0.20
C ARG A 235 -19.66 -25.09 0.13
N SER A 236 -20.17 -25.74 1.18
CA SER A 236 -21.51 -26.32 1.16
C SER A 236 -22.60 -25.25 0.96
N PRO A 237 -23.79 -25.64 0.45
CA PRO A 237 -24.89 -24.72 0.15
C PRO A 237 -25.27 -23.75 1.29
N PRO A 238 -25.36 -24.14 2.58
CA PRO A 238 -25.73 -23.20 3.64
C PRO A 238 -24.72 -22.04 3.77
N PHE A 239 -23.42 -22.31 3.67
CA PHE A 239 -22.39 -21.26 3.76
C PHE A 239 -22.30 -20.41 2.50
N SER A 240 -22.65 -20.95 1.34
CA SER A 240 -22.77 -20.15 0.12
C SER A 240 -23.98 -19.20 0.18
N LYS A 241 -25.09 -19.61 0.80
CA LYS A 241 -26.20 -18.70 1.13
C LYS A 241 -25.80 -17.66 2.16
N LEU A 242 -25.01 -18.03 3.18
CA LEU A 242 -24.48 -17.11 4.18
C LEU A 242 -23.56 -16.05 3.56
N GLU A 243 -22.64 -16.43 2.68
CA GLU A 243 -21.82 -15.49 1.91
C GLU A 243 -22.70 -14.48 1.17
N HIS A 244 -23.69 -14.96 0.41
CA HIS A 244 -24.54 -14.09 -0.39
C HIS A 244 -25.38 -13.13 0.46
N TRP A 245 -25.89 -13.61 1.59
CA TRP A 245 -26.59 -12.80 2.57
C TRP A 245 -25.66 -11.74 3.19
N GLU A 246 -24.47 -12.13 3.65
CA GLU A 246 -23.52 -11.21 4.29
C GLU A 246 -23.05 -10.15 3.28
N MET A 247 -22.77 -10.56 2.04
CA MET A 247 -22.47 -9.67 0.92
C MET A 247 -23.58 -8.64 0.73
N THR A 248 -24.81 -9.08 0.51
CA THR A 248 -25.93 -8.17 0.23
C THR A 248 -26.15 -7.19 1.38
N ARG A 249 -26.17 -7.70 2.61
CA ARG A 249 -26.35 -6.91 3.83
C ARG A 249 -25.23 -5.88 4.02
N LYS A 250 -23.97 -6.27 3.83
CA LYS A 250 -22.82 -5.39 4.06
C LYS A 250 -22.62 -4.38 2.96
N ILE A 251 -22.79 -4.76 1.70
CA ILE A 251 -22.75 -3.81 0.58
C ILE A 251 -23.80 -2.73 0.80
N GLN A 252 -25.04 -3.11 1.15
CA GLN A 252 -26.11 -2.13 1.41
C GLN A 252 -25.76 -1.19 2.56
N LYS A 253 -25.22 -1.73 3.67
CA LYS A 253 -24.80 -0.93 4.83
C LYS A 253 -23.66 0.04 4.48
N LEU A 254 -22.56 -0.48 3.92
CA LEU A 254 -21.35 0.30 3.65
C LEU A 254 -21.57 1.35 2.57
N ARG A 255 -22.36 1.06 1.53
CA ARG A 255 -22.74 2.07 0.53
C ARG A 255 -23.55 3.21 1.11
N ARG A 256 -24.34 2.97 2.16
CA ARG A 256 -25.06 4.04 2.87
C ARG A 256 -24.10 4.88 3.71
N GLU A 257 -23.26 4.22 4.50
CA GLU A 257 -22.28 4.86 5.39
C GLU A 257 -21.22 5.66 4.62
N GLN A 258 -20.81 5.20 3.44
CA GLN A 258 -19.74 5.82 2.62
C GLN A 258 -20.26 6.34 1.28
N SER A 259 -21.54 6.71 1.19
CA SER A 259 -22.17 7.20 -0.04
C SER A 259 -21.50 8.45 -0.64
N THR A 260 -20.81 9.24 0.19
CA THR A 260 -20.09 10.45 -0.19
C THR A 260 -18.61 10.23 -0.46
N SER A 261 -18.09 9.01 -0.28
CA SER A 261 -16.69 8.67 -0.51
C SER A 261 -16.49 8.18 -1.94
N PRO A 262 -15.93 9.00 -2.85
CA PRO A 262 -15.75 8.64 -4.26
C PRO A 262 -14.76 7.48 -4.46
N GLU A 263 -13.91 7.22 -3.46
CA GLU A 263 -12.88 6.18 -3.47
C GLU A 263 -13.35 4.85 -2.89
N SER A 264 -14.59 4.80 -2.38
CA SER A 264 -15.20 3.59 -1.84
C SER A 264 -15.80 2.71 -2.95
N ASN A 265 -15.56 1.41 -2.89
CA ASN A 265 -16.08 0.44 -3.85
C ASN A 265 -16.47 -0.87 -3.15
N PHE A 266 -17.76 -1.20 -3.23
CA PHE A 266 -18.31 -2.41 -2.64
C PHE A 266 -19.08 -3.21 -3.68
N THR A 267 -18.53 -4.35 -4.08
CA THR A 267 -19.09 -5.30 -5.07
C THR A 267 -18.89 -6.74 -4.57
N ALA A 268 -19.22 -7.73 -5.40
CA ALA A 268 -18.91 -9.13 -5.11
C ALA A 268 -17.40 -9.40 -5.04
N ASP A 269 -16.61 -8.64 -5.79
CA ASP A 269 -15.17 -8.87 -5.97
C ASP A 269 -14.28 -7.82 -5.29
N VAL A 270 -14.85 -6.73 -4.79
CA VAL A 270 -14.11 -5.63 -4.15
C VAL A 270 -14.85 -5.17 -2.89
N CYS A 271 -14.14 -5.07 -1.79
CA CYS A 271 -14.50 -4.28 -0.61
C CYS A 271 -13.34 -3.32 -0.36
N LYS A 272 -13.48 -2.09 -0.83
CA LYS A 272 -12.54 -0.98 -0.64
C LYS A 272 -13.32 0.12 0.08
N GLY A 273 -13.10 0.26 1.39
CA GLY A 273 -13.66 1.34 2.18
C GLY A 273 -12.61 2.42 2.42
N HIS A 274 -13.01 3.68 2.31
CA HIS A 274 -12.17 4.83 2.64
C HIS A 274 -13.02 5.84 3.41
N ASP A 275 -12.59 6.15 4.64
CA ASP A 275 -13.30 7.11 5.48
C ASP A 275 -13.00 8.57 5.07
N GLN A 276 -11.97 8.81 4.23
CA GLN A 276 -11.60 10.13 3.71
C GLN A 276 -11.03 10.02 2.28
N SER A 277 -11.26 11.02 1.44
CA SER A 277 -10.79 11.10 0.03
C SER A 277 -9.28 11.36 -0.05
N HIS A 278 -8.47 10.42 0.46
CA HIS A 278 -7.03 10.56 0.60
C HIS A 278 -6.33 10.77 -0.73
N GLN A 279 -6.79 10.10 -1.80
CA GLN A 279 -6.18 10.24 -3.12
C GLN A 279 -6.44 11.64 -3.69
N ALA A 280 -7.67 12.14 -3.62
CA ALA A 280 -8.01 13.48 -4.10
C ALA A 280 -7.25 14.58 -3.33
N GLN A 281 -7.16 14.44 -2.00
CA GLN A 281 -6.39 15.37 -1.15
C GLN A 281 -4.90 15.32 -1.47
N THR A 282 -4.34 14.13 -1.70
CA THR A 282 -2.93 13.97 -2.09
C THR A 282 -2.65 14.69 -3.41
N PHE A 283 -3.53 14.55 -4.40
CA PHE A 283 -3.32 15.24 -5.69
C PHE A 283 -3.43 16.76 -5.57
N ALA A 284 -4.41 17.28 -4.83
CA ALA A 284 -4.54 18.72 -4.59
C ALA A 284 -3.30 19.29 -3.90
N ALA A 285 -2.80 18.62 -2.85
CA ALA A 285 -1.59 19.04 -2.13
C ALA A 285 -0.33 18.95 -3.01
N LEU A 286 -0.25 17.93 -3.89
CA LEU A 286 0.87 17.78 -4.82
C LEU A 286 0.90 18.92 -5.84
N GLU A 287 -0.23 19.22 -6.45
CA GLU A 287 -0.36 20.31 -7.44
C GLU A 287 -0.01 21.66 -6.81
N GLU A 288 -0.54 21.94 -5.62
CA GLU A 288 -0.23 23.16 -4.87
C GLU A 288 1.28 23.29 -4.59
N LYS A 289 1.94 22.25 -4.08
CA LYS A 289 3.38 22.29 -3.79
C LYS A 289 4.23 22.39 -5.06
N LEU A 290 3.87 21.67 -6.13
CA LEU A 290 4.62 21.72 -7.38
C LEU A 290 4.54 23.09 -8.06
N SER A 291 3.45 23.83 -7.89
CA SER A 291 3.30 25.20 -8.41
C SER A 291 4.34 26.19 -7.85
N GLN A 292 4.95 25.86 -6.70
CA GLN A 292 6.00 26.67 -6.07
C GLN A 292 7.37 26.49 -6.73
N PHE A 293 7.52 25.54 -7.65
CA PHE A 293 8.73 25.29 -8.42
C PHE A 293 8.53 25.72 -9.89
N PRO A 294 8.88 26.98 -10.26
CA PRO A 294 8.59 27.53 -11.59
C PRO A 294 9.25 26.80 -12.77
N SER A 295 10.20 25.89 -12.52
CA SER A 295 10.84 25.02 -13.52
C SER A 295 10.10 23.69 -13.81
N VAL A 296 8.97 23.42 -13.14
CA VAL A 296 8.28 22.11 -13.17
C VAL A 296 6.96 22.14 -13.94
N THR A 297 6.35 23.30 -14.16
CA THR A 297 5.24 23.51 -15.11
C THR A 297 5.70 23.43 -16.56
#